data_AF-A0A6G1RPK8-F1
#
_entry.id   AF-A0A6G1RPK8-F1
#
_cell.length_a   1.000
_cell.length_b   1.000
_cell.length_c   1.000
_cell.angle_alpha   90.00
_cell.angle_beta   90.00
_cell.angle_gamma   90.00
#
_symmetry.space_group_name_H-M   'P 1'
#
loop_
_entity.id
_entity.type
_entity.pdbx_description
1 polymer ?
#
loop_
_entity_poly.entity_id
_entity_poly.type
_entity_poly.pdbx_seq_one_letter_code
_entity_poly.pdbx_strand_id
1 'polypeptide(L)'
;TKQSLCLMWQKVKVQLMLSMSFLVAVCWYCRRLYSFLAQLLKRWSIYLQRKLIRNLSVLTEVDLLGYSTREWKGETKQAKHMREAYEDLFWSYRIKYLRQVRRDNYSVLRAVLFQVLSQGIPFPSWMKERDILKLPEKLLYSQGCNWIQQYSFGPERYTGPNVFGKLRKCMEALKANWAEISATKDHEERGNLCNTLFSDESKEHKLYEA
;
A
#
# COMPACT_ATOMS: atom_id res chain seq x y z
N THR A 1 56.46 -5.17 57.85
CA THR A 1 55.82 -4.15 57.00
C THR A 1 55.82 -4.49 55.52
N LYS A 2 56.89 -5.05 54.92
CA LYS A 2 56.93 -5.41 53.49
C LYS A 2 56.01 -6.58 53.07
N GLN A 3 55.84 -7.60 53.92
CA GLN A 3 54.97 -8.76 53.63
C GLN A 3 53.46 -8.42 53.63
N SER A 4 53.00 -7.53 54.51
CA SER A 4 51.60 -7.11 54.58
C SER A 4 51.19 -6.26 53.37
N LEU A 5 52.10 -5.43 52.85
CA LEU A 5 51.91 -4.66 51.62
C LEU A 5 51.78 -5.55 50.37
N CYS A 6 52.57 -6.63 50.29
CA CYS A 6 52.51 -7.57 49.17
C CYS A 6 51.17 -8.34 49.13
N LEU A 7 50.70 -8.81 50.29
CA LEU A 7 49.40 -9.49 50.42
C LEU A 7 48.22 -8.55 50.13
N MET A 8 48.29 -7.29 50.58
CA MET A 8 47.31 -6.25 50.23
C MET A 8 47.26 -5.99 48.72
N TRP A 9 48.43 -5.86 48.08
CA TRP A 9 48.52 -5.66 46.63
C TRP A 9 47.95 -6.85 45.85
N GLN A 10 48.19 -8.08 46.32
CA GLN A 10 47.62 -9.30 45.75
C GLN A 10 46.09 -9.33 45.85
N LYS A 11 45.52 -8.95 47.01
CA LYS A 11 44.07 -8.82 47.19
C LYS A 11 43.47 -7.76 46.28
N VAL A 12 44.09 -6.59 46.20
CA VAL A 12 43.64 -5.49 45.31
C VAL A 12 43.67 -5.96 43.85
N LYS A 13 44.75 -6.62 43.42
CA LYS A 13 44.88 -7.17 42.05
C LYS A 13 43.78 -8.19 41.73
N VAL A 14 43.47 -9.10 42.65
CA VAL A 14 42.38 -10.08 42.48
C VAL A 14 41.01 -9.39 42.41
N GLN A 15 40.76 -8.40 43.28
CA GLN A 15 39.51 -7.62 43.26
C GLN A 15 39.34 -6.86 41.94
N LEU A 16 40.42 -6.30 41.40
CA LEU A 16 40.45 -5.59 40.12
C LEU A 16 40.24 -6.54 38.93
N MET A 17 40.82 -7.75 38.97
CA MET A 17 40.56 -8.75 37.93
C MET A 17 39.10 -9.22 37.95
N LEU A 18 38.53 -9.43 39.14
CA LEU A 18 37.13 -9.81 39.29
C LEU A 18 36.19 -8.70 38.78
N SER A 19 36.44 -7.44 39.14
CA SER A 19 35.64 -6.31 38.67
C SER A 19 35.74 -6.11 37.15
N MET A 20 36.95 -6.24 36.57
CA MET A 20 37.13 -6.18 35.12
C MET A 20 36.44 -7.34 34.40
N SER A 21 36.51 -8.56 34.95
CA SER A 21 35.81 -9.73 34.38
C SER A 21 34.29 -9.57 34.43
N PHE A 22 33.76 -9.01 35.52
CA PHE A 22 32.35 -8.68 35.66
C PHE A 22 31.91 -7.61 34.66
N LEU A 23 32.69 -6.54 34.49
CA LEU A 23 32.41 -5.50 33.50
C LEU A 23 32.41 -6.07 32.07
N VAL A 24 33.35 -6.94 31.73
CA VAL A 24 33.37 -7.62 30.43
C VAL A 24 32.13 -8.48 30.23
N ALA A 25 31.72 -9.26 31.25
CA ALA A 25 30.52 -10.08 31.18
C ALA A 25 29.24 -9.24 31.01
N VAL A 26 29.13 -8.12 31.74
CA VAL A 26 28.02 -7.16 31.61
C VAL A 26 28.01 -6.55 30.21
N CYS A 27 29.14 -6.07 29.70
CA CYS A 27 29.24 -5.55 28.34
C CYS A 27 28.87 -6.59 27.28
N TRP A 28 29.25 -7.85 27.48
CA TRP A 28 28.92 -8.95 26.56
C TRP A 28 27.42 -9.25 26.58
N TYR A 29 26.81 -9.27 27.77
CA TYR A 29 25.37 -9.44 27.94
C TYR A 29 24.59 -8.27 27.31
N CYS A 30 24.99 -7.03 27.57
CA CYS A 30 24.39 -5.84 26.95
C CYS A 30 24.50 -5.88 25.41
N ARG A 31 25.65 -6.27 24.86
CA ARG A 31 25.81 -6.46 23.39
C ARG A 31 24.89 -7.53 22.84
N ARG A 32 24.73 -8.66 23.54
CA ARG A 32 23.83 -9.75 23.15
C ARG A 32 22.36 -9.33 23.21
N LEU A 33 22.00 -8.53 24.21
CA LEU A 33 20.64 -8.02 24.37
C LEU A 33 20.32 -6.97 23.30
N TYR A 34 21.27 -6.10 22.98
CA TYR A 34 21.17 -5.15 21.87
C TYR A 34 21.01 -5.87 20.53
N SER A 35 21.83 -6.90 20.25
CA SER A 35 21.72 -7.63 18.98
C SER A 35 20.39 -8.38 18.85
N PHE A 36 19.87 -8.94 19.94
CA PHE A 36 18.54 -9.54 19.99
C PHE A 36 17.42 -8.53 19.73
N LEU A 37 17.47 -7.36 20.38
CA LEU A 37 16.51 -6.27 20.14
C LEU A 37 16.59 -5.76 18.69
N ALA A 38 17.80 -5.61 18.13
CA ALA A 38 17.98 -5.21 16.74
C ALA A 38 17.41 -6.24 15.76
N GLN A 39 17.58 -7.54 16.03
CA GLN A 39 16.98 -8.62 15.23
C GLN A 39 15.45 -8.63 15.33
N LEU A 40 14.89 -8.42 16.52
CA LEU A 40 13.45 -8.26 16.71
C LEU A 40 12.92 -7.06 15.91
N LEU A 41 13.52 -5.89 16.08
CA LEU A 41 13.15 -4.68 15.33
C LEU A 41 13.22 -4.90 13.82
N LYS A 42 14.27 -5.56 13.32
CA LYS A 42 14.38 -5.92 11.90
C LYS A 42 13.25 -6.84 11.45
N ARG A 43 12.90 -7.85 12.24
CA ARG A 43 11.80 -8.79 11.93
C ARG A 43 10.44 -8.11 11.95
N TRP A 44 10.21 -7.22 12.92
CA TRP A 44 9.00 -6.40 13.01
C TRP A 44 8.90 -5.41 11.85
N SER A 45 10.00 -4.76 11.48
CA SER A 45 10.07 -3.87 10.31
C SER A 45 9.71 -4.62 9.03
N ILE A 46 10.30 -5.80 8.79
CA ILE A 46 9.98 -6.64 7.62
C ILE A 46 8.52 -7.10 7.64
N TYR A 47 7.99 -7.50 8.81
CA TYR A 47 6.59 -7.90 8.95
C TYR A 47 5.64 -6.73 8.65
N LEU A 48 5.91 -5.56 9.21
CA LEU A 48 5.13 -4.34 9.00
C LEU A 48 5.21 -3.89 7.54
N GLN A 49 6.41 -3.88 6.93
CA GLN A 49 6.57 -3.60 5.51
C GLN A 49 5.78 -4.57 4.65
N ARG A 50 5.83 -5.88 4.92
CA ARG A 50 5.03 -6.87 4.17
C ARG A 50 3.54 -6.67 4.37
N LYS A 51 3.10 -6.37 5.59
CA LYS A 51 1.69 -6.10 5.88
C LYS A 51 1.20 -4.84 5.18
N LEU A 52 2.01 -3.78 5.17
CA LEU A 52 1.71 -2.51 4.51
C LEU A 52 1.71 -2.66 2.97
N ILE A 53 2.68 -3.37 2.41
CA ILE A 53 2.76 -3.68 0.97
C ILE A 53 1.57 -4.56 0.53
N ARG A 54 1.12 -5.50 1.37
CA ARG A 54 -0.08 -6.30 1.08
C ARG A 54 -1.37 -5.49 1.08
N ASN A 55 -1.41 -4.38 1.81
CA ASN A 55 -2.58 -3.51 1.83
C ASN A 55 -2.63 -2.61 0.58
N LEU A 56 -1.49 -2.35 -0.06
CA LEU A 56 -1.43 -1.50 -1.24
C LEU A 56 -2.00 -2.25 -2.45
N SER A 57 -3.10 -1.74 -3.00
CA SER A 57 -3.75 -2.35 -4.15
C SER A 57 -3.12 -1.93 -5.49
N VAL A 58 -2.42 -0.79 -5.50
CA VAL A 58 -1.59 -0.30 -6.61
C VAL A 58 -0.16 -0.13 -6.11
N LEU A 59 0.72 -1.04 -6.49
CA LEU A 59 2.10 -1.08 -6.00
C LEU A 59 2.89 0.16 -6.38
N THR A 60 4.00 0.40 -5.69
CA THR A 60 4.92 1.52 -5.98
C THR A 60 5.48 1.42 -7.39
N GLU A 61 5.90 2.56 -7.93
CA GLU A 61 6.55 2.62 -9.24
C GLU A 61 7.81 1.76 -9.28
N VAL A 62 7.96 1.02 -10.37
CA VAL A 62 9.14 0.21 -10.67
C VAL A 62 9.60 0.52 -12.08
N ASP A 63 10.91 0.45 -12.30
CA ASP A 63 11.50 0.56 -13.63
C ASP A 63 10.90 -0.48 -14.60
N LEU A 64 10.53 -0.03 -15.79
CA LEU A 64 9.82 -0.83 -16.78
C LEU A 64 10.65 -2.04 -17.25
N LEU A 65 11.92 -1.81 -17.57
CA LEU A 65 12.82 -2.85 -18.09
C LEU A 65 13.24 -3.82 -16.99
N GLY A 66 13.48 -3.30 -15.78
CA GLY A 66 13.73 -4.10 -14.58
C GLY A 66 12.53 -4.97 -14.21
N TYR A 67 11.30 -4.47 -14.36
CA TYR A 67 10.08 -5.27 -14.22
C TYR A 67 10.01 -6.36 -15.28
N SER A 68 10.18 -6.00 -16.56
CA SER A 68 10.12 -6.93 -17.70
C SER A 68 11.09 -8.11 -17.53
N THR A 69 12.35 -7.82 -17.18
CA THR A 69 13.39 -8.83 -16.95
C THR A 69 13.06 -9.77 -15.79
N ARG A 70 12.43 -9.24 -14.74
CA ARG A 70 12.08 -10.01 -13.54
C ARG A 70 10.83 -10.87 -13.74
N GLU A 71 9.81 -10.35 -14.44
CA GLU A 71 8.53 -11.05 -14.65
C GLU A 71 8.63 -12.09 -15.76
N TRP A 72 9.23 -11.72 -16.90
CA TRP A 72 9.30 -12.54 -18.11
C TRP A 72 10.65 -13.26 -18.21
N LYS A 73 10.84 -14.26 -17.36
CA LYS A 73 12.07 -15.07 -17.30
C LYS A 73 12.06 -16.21 -18.31
N GLY A 74 13.26 -16.62 -18.71
CA GLY A 74 13.49 -17.79 -19.57
C GLY A 74 13.37 -17.49 -21.06
N GLU A 75 13.48 -18.55 -21.86
CA GLU A 75 13.64 -18.47 -23.32
C GLU A 75 12.38 -18.87 -24.09
N THR A 76 11.21 -18.90 -23.44
CA THR A 76 9.95 -19.20 -24.12
C THR A 76 9.62 -18.10 -25.14
N LYS A 77 8.96 -18.47 -26.24
CA LYS A 77 8.54 -17.50 -27.27
C LYS A 77 7.72 -16.36 -26.67
N GLN A 78 6.83 -16.68 -25.73
CA GLN A 78 6.01 -15.69 -25.03
C GLN A 78 6.88 -14.73 -24.19
N ALA A 79 7.84 -15.23 -23.40
CA ALA A 79 8.71 -14.38 -22.59
C ALA A 79 9.58 -13.47 -23.46
N LYS A 80 10.05 -13.95 -24.62
CA LYS A 80 10.78 -13.11 -25.60
C LYS A 80 9.90 -12.00 -26.15
N HIS A 81 8.74 -12.33 -26.69
CA HIS A 81 7.82 -11.32 -27.24
C HIS A 81 7.34 -10.31 -26.20
N MET A 82 7.10 -10.72 -24.96
CA MET A 82 6.73 -9.78 -23.90
C MET A 82 7.90 -8.84 -23.57
N ARG A 83 9.14 -9.34 -23.48
CA ARG A 83 10.31 -8.48 -23.26
C ARG A 83 10.47 -7.44 -24.38
N GLU A 84 10.36 -7.87 -25.64
CA GLU A 84 10.37 -6.99 -26.82
C GLU A 84 9.27 -5.93 -26.75
N ALA A 85 8.04 -6.31 -26.37
CA ALA A 85 6.94 -5.35 -26.22
C ALA A 85 7.21 -4.32 -25.12
N TYR A 86 7.80 -4.72 -23.98
CA TYR A 86 8.19 -3.77 -22.93
C TYR A 86 9.34 -2.86 -23.36
N GLU A 87 10.28 -3.37 -24.14
CA GLU A 87 11.35 -2.55 -24.74
C GLU A 87 10.77 -1.53 -25.72
N ASP A 88 9.80 -1.91 -26.55
CA ASP A 88 9.11 -0.98 -27.45
C ASP A 88 8.34 0.11 -26.68
N LEU A 89 7.63 -0.24 -25.60
CA LEU A 89 7.01 0.74 -24.70
C LEU A 89 8.02 1.73 -24.12
N PHE A 90 9.22 1.27 -23.79
CA PHE A 90 10.29 2.11 -23.25
C PHE A 90 10.89 3.04 -24.31
N TRP A 91 11.24 2.51 -25.48
CA TRP A 91 11.95 3.24 -26.52
C TRP A 91 11.04 4.11 -27.38
N SER A 92 9.91 3.56 -27.83
CA SER A 92 8.98 4.20 -28.76
C SER A 92 7.99 5.13 -28.05
N TYR A 93 7.47 4.72 -26.89
CA TYR A 93 6.45 5.47 -26.14
C TYR A 93 6.99 6.20 -24.91
N ARG A 94 8.31 6.07 -24.63
CA ARG A 94 9.01 6.76 -23.52
C ARG A 94 8.43 6.45 -22.13
N ILE A 95 7.80 5.30 -21.97
CA ILE A 95 7.27 4.84 -20.68
C ILE A 95 8.44 4.28 -19.87
N LYS A 96 8.81 4.95 -18.77
CA LYS A 96 9.96 4.56 -17.93
C LYS A 96 9.59 3.69 -16.74
N TYR A 97 8.39 3.90 -16.21
CA TYR A 97 7.95 3.28 -14.97
C TYR A 97 6.57 2.66 -15.15
N LEU A 98 6.31 1.61 -14.38
CA LEU A 98 4.97 1.05 -14.24
C LEU A 98 4.61 0.86 -12.77
N ARG A 99 3.32 0.79 -12.50
CA ARG A 99 2.77 0.39 -11.21
C ARG A 99 1.97 -0.89 -11.39
N GLN A 100 2.33 -1.94 -10.68
CA GLN A 100 1.59 -3.20 -10.77
C GLN A 100 0.30 -3.09 -9.95
N VAL A 101 -0.81 -3.43 -10.57
CA VAL A 101 -2.15 -3.40 -9.97
C VAL A 101 -2.50 -4.79 -9.43
N ARG A 102 -3.11 -4.85 -8.24
CA ARG A 102 -3.56 -6.10 -7.62
C ARG A 102 -4.50 -6.85 -8.57
N ARG A 103 -4.21 -8.13 -8.77
CA ARG A 103 -4.97 -9.02 -9.66
C ARG A 103 -6.16 -9.61 -8.91
N ASP A 104 -7.28 -8.91 -8.94
CA ASP A 104 -8.59 -9.37 -8.47
C ASP A 104 -9.69 -8.92 -9.46
N ASN A 105 -10.95 -9.20 -9.12
CA ASN A 105 -12.11 -8.87 -9.95
C ASN A 105 -12.30 -7.35 -10.17
N TYR A 106 -11.62 -6.50 -9.40
CA TYR A 106 -11.66 -5.04 -9.54
C TYR A 106 -10.41 -4.47 -10.20
N SER A 107 -9.48 -5.30 -10.69
CA SER A 107 -8.19 -4.85 -11.24
C SER A 107 -8.30 -3.77 -12.33
N VAL A 108 -9.28 -3.88 -13.22
CA VAL A 108 -9.51 -2.89 -14.28
C VAL A 108 -10.05 -1.58 -13.72
N LEU A 109 -11.10 -1.64 -12.89
CA LEU A 109 -11.68 -0.46 -12.24
C LEU A 109 -10.63 0.27 -11.39
N ARG A 110 -9.82 -0.49 -10.65
CA ARG A 110 -8.70 0.01 -9.87
C ARG A 110 -7.68 0.73 -10.74
N ALA A 111 -7.25 0.14 -11.85
CA ALA A 111 -6.27 0.75 -12.75
C ALA A 111 -6.80 2.07 -13.33
N VAL A 112 -8.06 2.08 -13.79
CA VAL A 112 -8.69 3.26 -14.39
C VAL A 112 -8.87 4.37 -13.35
N LEU A 113 -9.49 4.07 -12.21
CA LEU A 113 -9.72 5.06 -11.16
C LEU A 113 -8.40 5.61 -10.60
N PHE A 114 -7.39 4.75 -10.42
CA PHE A 114 -6.08 5.20 -9.98
C PHE A 114 -5.50 6.24 -10.94
N GLN A 115 -5.52 5.96 -12.25
CA GLN A 115 -5.00 6.87 -13.27
C GLN A 115 -5.78 8.19 -13.33
N VAL A 116 -7.10 8.12 -13.31
CA VAL A 116 -7.98 9.29 -13.33
C VAL A 116 -7.69 10.21 -12.14
N LEU A 117 -7.60 9.63 -10.94
CA LEU A 117 -7.37 10.37 -9.71
C LEU A 117 -5.93 10.89 -9.62
N SER A 118 -4.92 10.08 -9.93
CA SER A 118 -3.51 10.49 -9.82
C SER A 118 -3.15 11.61 -10.81
N GLN A 119 -3.79 11.60 -11.98
CA GLN A 119 -3.62 12.66 -12.99
C GLN A 119 -4.47 13.91 -12.69
N GLY A 120 -5.33 13.88 -11.67
CA GLY A 120 -6.19 15.01 -11.31
C GLY A 120 -7.25 15.32 -12.37
N ILE A 121 -7.68 14.32 -13.14
CA ILE A 121 -8.69 14.50 -14.18
C ILE A 121 -10.01 14.91 -13.49
N PRO A 122 -10.64 16.04 -13.85
CA PRO A 122 -11.87 16.49 -13.21
C PRO A 122 -13.08 15.65 -13.64
N PHE A 123 -14.20 15.82 -12.93
CA PHE A 123 -15.45 15.18 -13.34
C PHE A 123 -15.83 15.51 -14.79
N PRO A 124 -16.38 14.52 -15.52
CA PRO A 124 -16.94 14.78 -16.84
C PRO A 124 -18.15 15.71 -16.75
N SER A 125 -18.44 16.44 -17.82
CA SER A 125 -19.49 17.47 -17.86
C SER A 125 -20.87 16.94 -17.43
N TRP A 126 -21.29 15.78 -17.95
CA TRP A 126 -22.57 15.16 -17.61
C TRP A 126 -22.74 14.87 -16.12
N MET A 127 -21.62 14.65 -15.42
CA MET A 127 -21.56 14.33 -14.00
C MET A 127 -21.58 15.60 -13.13
N LYS A 128 -21.20 16.76 -13.69
CA LYS A 128 -21.36 18.08 -13.06
C LYS A 128 -22.77 18.64 -13.25
N GLU A 129 -23.34 18.44 -14.43
CA GLU A 129 -24.69 18.92 -14.80
C GLU A 129 -25.81 18.14 -14.10
N ARG A 130 -25.57 16.86 -13.83
CA ARG A 130 -26.52 16.00 -13.11
C ARG A 130 -26.11 15.89 -11.66
N ASP A 131 -27.07 16.01 -10.75
CA ASP A 131 -26.81 15.62 -9.37
C ASP A 131 -26.68 14.09 -9.28
N ILE A 132 -25.44 13.62 -9.35
CA ILE A 132 -25.03 12.22 -9.28
C ILE A 132 -25.65 11.53 -8.07
N LEU A 133 -25.81 12.25 -6.96
CA LEU A 133 -26.34 11.71 -5.72
C LEU A 133 -27.83 11.35 -5.84
N LYS A 134 -28.54 11.90 -6.84
CA LYS A 134 -29.91 11.56 -7.19
C LYS A 134 -30.01 10.42 -8.20
N LEU A 135 -28.89 9.92 -8.74
CA LEU A 135 -28.92 8.83 -9.71
C LEU A 135 -29.52 7.54 -9.12
N PRO A 136 -29.15 7.09 -7.90
CA PRO A 136 -29.79 5.93 -7.30
C PRO A 136 -31.30 6.13 -7.11
N GLU A 137 -31.74 7.38 -6.88
CA GLU A 137 -33.16 7.70 -6.62
C GLU A 137 -33.95 7.66 -7.93
N LYS A 138 -33.38 8.21 -8.99
CA LYS A 138 -33.95 8.16 -10.33
C LYS A 138 -34.07 6.72 -10.84
N LEU A 139 -33.07 5.88 -10.61
CA LEU A 139 -33.11 4.47 -10.99
C LEU A 139 -34.23 3.73 -10.25
N LEU A 140 -34.32 3.89 -8.94
CA LEU A 140 -35.29 3.17 -8.12
C LEU A 140 -36.72 3.66 -8.35
N TYR A 141 -36.96 4.97 -8.25
CA TYR A 141 -38.32 5.53 -8.21
C TYR A 141 -38.81 6.01 -9.57
N SER A 142 -37.95 6.61 -10.40
CA SER A 142 -38.38 7.17 -11.69
C SER A 142 -38.39 6.13 -12.81
N GLN A 143 -37.52 5.12 -12.74
CA GLN A 143 -37.41 4.06 -13.74
C GLN A 143 -38.03 2.73 -13.29
N GLY A 144 -38.56 2.65 -12.06
CA GLY A 144 -39.20 1.44 -11.54
C GLY A 144 -38.26 0.22 -11.47
N CYS A 145 -36.94 0.44 -11.40
CA CYS A 145 -35.94 -0.62 -11.45
C CYS A 145 -35.82 -1.33 -10.09
N ASN A 146 -36.88 -2.02 -9.67
CA ASN A 146 -36.90 -2.77 -8.41
C ASN A 146 -35.82 -3.84 -8.32
N TRP A 147 -35.32 -4.33 -9.47
CA TRP A 147 -34.18 -5.25 -9.55
C TRP A 147 -32.91 -4.68 -8.91
N ILE A 148 -32.74 -3.35 -8.83
CA ILE A 148 -31.58 -2.74 -8.19
C ILE A 148 -31.50 -3.08 -6.69
N GLN A 149 -32.63 -3.44 -6.06
CA GLN A 149 -32.65 -3.91 -4.68
C GLN A 149 -31.97 -5.29 -4.49
N GLN A 150 -31.65 -5.99 -5.58
CA GLN A 150 -30.90 -7.25 -5.55
C GLN A 150 -29.38 -7.02 -5.66
N TYR A 151 -28.94 -5.77 -5.77
CA TYR A 151 -27.53 -5.45 -5.92
C TYR A 151 -26.72 -5.87 -4.69
N SER A 152 -25.70 -6.73 -4.90
CA SER A 152 -25.05 -7.47 -3.83
C SER A 152 -23.69 -6.90 -3.38
N PHE A 153 -23.23 -5.80 -3.97
CA PHE A 153 -21.95 -5.14 -3.61
C PHE A 153 -20.74 -6.11 -3.66
N GLY A 154 -20.64 -6.87 -4.75
CA GLY A 154 -19.51 -7.77 -5.03
C GLY A 154 -19.17 -8.73 -3.88
N PRO A 155 -17.94 -8.72 -3.34
CA PRO A 155 -17.50 -9.61 -2.26
C PRO A 155 -18.32 -9.50 -0.97
N GLU A 156 -18.98 -8.37 -0.71
CA GLU A 156 -19.77 -8.20 0.50
C GLU A 156 -21.02 -9.10 0.51
N ARG A 157 -21.53 -9.46 -0.68
CA ARG A 157 -22.74 -10.28 -0.84
C ARG A 157 -23.90 -9.75 0.01
N TYR A 158 -24.09 -8.43 -0.04
CA TYR A 158 -25.06 -7.73 0.77
C TYR A 158 -26.48 -8.20 0.45
N THR A 159 -27.24 -8.55 1.48
CA THR A 159 -28.64 -9.00 1.42
C THR A 159 -29.57 -8.12 2.26
N GLY A 160 -29.07 -6.99 2.73
CA GLY A 160 -29.85 -6.08 3.57
C GLY A 160 -30.89 -5.29 2.78
N PRO A 161 -31.91 -4.74 3.47
CA PRO A 161 -33.05 -4.09 2.81
C PRO A 161 -32.73 -2.69 2.25
N ASN A 162 -31.60 -2.07 2.66
CA ASN A 162 -31.28 -0.68 2.32
C ASN A 162 -30.17 -0.56 1.26
N VAL A 163 -30.36 -1.24 0.13
CA VAL A 163 -29.44 -1.17 -1.03
C VAL A 163 -29.32 0.26 -1.55
N PHE A 164 -30.44 0.97 -1.64
CA PHE A 164 -30.49 2.36 -2.09
C PHE A 164 -29.60 3.28 -1.24
N GLY A 165 -29.78 3.27 0.08
CA GLY A 165 -29.00 4.12 0.98
C GLY A 165 -27.50 3.78 0.94
N LYS A 166 -27.16 2.52 0.67
CA LYS A 166 -25.77 2.11 0.52
C LYS A 166 -25.16 2.53 -0.82
N LEU A 167 -25.87 2.37 -1.94
CA LEU A 167 -25.45 2.92 -3.24
C LEU A 167 -25.24 4.43 -3.17
N ARG A 168 -26.16 5.15 -2.52
CA ARG A 168 -26.01 6.60 -2.30
C ARG A 168 -24.72 6.94 -1.56
N LYS A 169 -24.39 6.21 -0.48
CA LYS A 169 -23.13 6.38 0.25
C LYS A 169 -21.90 6.09 -0.62
N CYS A 170 -21.97 5.11 -1.52
CA CYS A 170 -20.90 4.87 -2.50
C CYS A 170 -20.73 6.08 -3.44
N MET A 171 -21.83 6.60 -4.02
CA MET A 171 -21.78 7.81 -4.87
C MET A 171 -21.24 9.04 -4.12
N GLU A 172 -21.61 9.22 -2.85
CA GLU A 172 -21.11 10.30 -2.00
C GLU A 172 -19.60 10.17 -1.77
N ALA A 173 -19.12 8.95 -1.50
CA ALA A 173 -17.70 8.68 -1.35
C ALA A 173 -16.93 8.95 -2.66
N LEU A 174 -17.45 8.49 -3.81
CA LEU A 174 -16.85 8.77 -5.11
C LEU A 174 -16.77 10.27 -5.37
N LYS A 175 -17.87 10.98 -5.15
CA LYS A 175 -17.95 12.43 -5.36
C LYS A 175 -16.95 13.18 -4.49
N ALA A 176 -16.88 12.85 -3.20
CA ALA A 176 -16.01 13.52 -2.24
C ALA A 176 -14.52 13.29 -2.55
N ASN A 177 -14.10 12.02 -2.69
CA ASN A 177 -12.69 11.70 -2.93
C ASN A 177 -12.20 12.25 -4.28
N TRP A 178 -13.01 12.16 -5.33
CA TRP A 178 -12.62 12.66 -6.65
C TRP A 178 -12.56 14.19 -6.66
N ALA A 179 -13.52 14.89 -6.05
CA ALA A 179 -13.48 16.35 -5.92
C ALA A 179 -12.23 16.83 -5.16
N GLU A 180 -11.91 16.18 -4.03
CA GLU A 180 -10.74 16.49 -3.21
C GLU A 180 -9.44 16.28 -4.01
N ILE A 181 -9.23 15.08 -4.55
CA ILE A 181 -7.98 14.73 -5.25
C ILE A 181 -7.79 15.55 -6.52
N SER A 182 -8.86 15.82 -7.29
CA SER A 182 -8.75 16.62 -8.52
C SER A 182 -8.54 18.12 -8.25
N ALA A 183 -8.90 18.62 -7.06
CA ALA A 183 -8.64 20.00 -6.65
C ALA A 183 -7.19 20.21 -6.19
N THR A 184 -6.49 19.15 -5.76
CA THR A 184 -5.09 19.21 -5.34
C THR A 184 -4.17 19.50 -6.53
N LYS A 185 -3.55 20.68 -6.52
CA LYS A 185 -2.64 21.13 -7.60
C LYS A 185 -1.30 20.40 -7.57
N ASP A 186 -0.74 20.23 -6.38
CA ASP A 186 0.56 19.60 -6.21
C ASP A 186 0.50 18.11 -6.59
N HIS A 187 1.44 17.68 -7.43
CA HIS A 187 1.44 16.33 -7.99
C HIS A 187 1.86 15.29 -6.94
N GLU A 188 2.79 15.63 -6.05
CA GLU A 188 3.27 14.72 -5.02
C GLU A 188 2.18 14.50 -3.96
N GLU A 189 1.58 15.58 -3.48
CA GLU A 189 0.45 15.57 -2.55
C GLU A 189 -0.72 14.78 -3.13
N ARG A 190 -1.09 15.02 -4.39
CA ARG A 190 -2.16 14.27 -5.07
C ARG A 190 -1.83 12.79 -5.17
N GLY A 191 -0.58 12.45 -5.53
CA GLY A 191 -0.09 11.07 -5.55
C GLY A 191 -0.19 10.40 -4.18
N ASN A 192 0.11 11.13 -3.10
CA ASN A 192 -0.01 10.65 -1.72
C ASN A 192 -1.47 10.40 -1.33
N LEU A 193 -2.39 11.33 -1.63
CA LEU A 193 -3.82 11.14 -1.41
C LEU A 193 -4.35 9.90 -2.15
N CYS A 194 -3.95 9.71 -3.41
CA CYS A 194 -4.28 8.50 -4.17
C CYS A 194 -3.69 7.25 -3.50
N ASN A 195 -2.40 7.24 -3.13
CA ASN A 195 -1.79 6.08 -2.48
C ASN A 195 -2.49 5.73 -1.16
N THR A 196 -2.90 6.73 -0.37
CA THR A 196 -3.67 6.52 0.86
C THR A 196 -5.04 5.92 0.57
N LEU A 197 -5.76 6.45 -0.42
CA LEU A 197 -7.06 5.93 -0.84
C LEU A 197 -6.97 4.46 -1.29
N PHE A 198 -5.97 4.13 -2.11
CA PHE A 198 -5.71 2.77 -2.63
C PHE A 198 -4.87 1.88 -1.68
N SER A 199 -4.86 2.23 -0.40
CA SER A 199 -4.35 1.39 0.69
C SER A 199 -5.44 0.96 1.66
N ASP A 200 -6.65 1.53 1.52
CA ASP A 200 -7.82 1.24 2.33
C ASP A 200 -8.84 0.48 1.48
N GLU A 201 -8.88 -0.84 1.66
CA GLU A 201 -9.74 -1.74 0.91
C GLU A 201 -11.23 -1.39 1.04
N SER A 202 -11.68 -0.88 2.20
CA SER A 202 -13.08 -0.52 2.39
C SER A 202 -13.45 0.72 1.59
N LYS A 203 -12.56 1.72 1.55
CA LYS A 203 -12.77 2.93 0.74
C LYS A 203 -12.71 2.59 -0.74
N GLU A 204 -11.72 1.81 -1.17
CA GLU A 204 -11.60 1.35 -2.56
C GLU A 204 -12.87 0.67 -3.06
N HIS A 205 -13.39 -0.32 -2.33
CA HIS A 205 -14.59 -1.04 -2.76
C HIS A 205 -15.79 -0.10 -2.88
N LYS A 206 -15.96 0.88 -1.98
CA LYS A 206 -17.03 1.87 -2.12
C LYS A 206 -16.93 2.68 -3.42
N LEU A 207 -15.72 2.94 -3.90
CA LEU A 207 -15.51 3.62 -5.18
C LEU A 207 -15.83 2.72 -6.38
N TYR A 208 -15.59 1.42 -6.27
CA TYR A 208 -15.90 0.47 -7.34
C TYR A 208 -17.40 0.17 -7.46
N GLU A 209 -18.13 0.24 -6.33
CA GLU A 209 -19.57 0.03 -6.29
C GLU A 209 -20.39 1.30 -6.61
N ALA A 210 -19.73 2.45 -6.76
CA ALA A 210 -20.34 3.73 -7.15
C ALA A 210 -20.42 3.86 -8.69
#